data_AF-A0AAX4JM22-F1
#
_entry.id   AF-A0AAX4JM22-F1
#
_cell.length_a   1.000
_cell.length_b   1.000
_cell.length_c   1.000
_cell.angle_alpha   90.00
_cell.angle_beta   90.00
_cell.angle_gamma   90.00
#
_symmetry.space_group_name_H-M   'P 1'
#
loop_
_entity.id
_entity.type
_entity.pdbx_description
1 polymer ?
#
loop_
_entity_poly.entity_id
_entity_poly.type
_entity_poly.pdbx_seq_one_letter_code
_entity_poly.pdbx_strand_id
1 'polypeptide(L)'
;MSKAATANTASHPRGRVYSLAEVSRHNTRKSTLCTYKGRVYDLTEFLPDHPGGDDIIIDYAGKDIGQVMSDETQHVHSRAAYEMLQEFQIGELGGGEKIVSEDWVADENFHPDETDLLSDYNMNKFIDLSKPLLMQVWNAPWTKEYYLSQVHEPRHLKESARMFGSDLLEPFTRTQWYVVPLIWWPIAAFLGVLSVGQFNDPSLTAKQLLQFPPNFSVLPTASLFSLSSWFTCFAFGVLVWTILEYVLHRFLFHLDYYLPDAPWAITLHFLLHGVHHYLPMDRLRLVMPPLLFFVLQTPFTKLAHLLFPKAIANGIISGSFAMYVMYDLGHYALHHTKLPAYLAEMKRYHLAHHYKNFELGFGVTSKMWDYVFGTMLVTNTK
;
A
#
# COMPACT_ATOMS: atom_id res chain seq x y z
N MET A 1 -23.60 5.76 49.97
CA MET A 1 -22.38 5.38 49.23
C MET A 1 -22.76 4.36 48.17
N SER A 2 -23.20 4.84 47.01
CA SER A 2 -23.48 3.97 45.85
C SER A 2 -22.19 3.88 45.04
N LYS A 3 -21.59 2.68 44.97
CA LYS A 3 -20.51 2.41 44.04
C LYS A 3 -21.14 2.31 42.64
N ALA A 4 -21.01 3.38 41.86
CA ALA A 4 -21.28 3.36 40.44
C ALA A 4 -20.41 2.27 39.80
N ALA A 5 -21.06 1.35 39.08
CA ALA A 5 -20.39 0.40 38.24
C ALA A 5 -19.72 1.17 37.09
N THR A 6 -18.40 1.27 37.12
CA THR A 6 -17.59 1.78 36.01
C THR A 6 -17.77 0.85 34.82
N ALA A 7 -18.67 1.22 33.91
CA ALA A 7 -18.67 0.67 32.57
C ALA A 7 -17.35 1.10 31.93
N ASN A 8 -16.54 0.13 31.52
CA ASN A 8 -15.27 0.36 30.86
C ASN A 8 -15.56 0.80 29.41
N THR A 9 -15.90 2.08 29.21
CA THR A 9 -15.97 2.71 27.89
C THR A 9 -14.54 3.01 27.45
N ALA A 10 -14.07 2.33 26.41
CA ALA A 10 -12.77 2.65 25.83
C ALA A 10 -12.79 4.10 25.36
N SER A 11 -12.00 4.97 26.00
CA SER A 11 -11.88 6.37 25.59
C SER A 11 -11.18 6.46 24.23
N HIS A 12 -11.74 7.24 23.30
CA HIS A 12 -11.13 7.41 21.98
C HIS A 12 -9.80 8.18 22.11
N PRO A 13 -8.76 7.81 21.34
CA PRO A 13 -7.45 8.45 21.46
C PRO A 13 -7.50 9.95 21.15
N ARG A 14 -7.04 10.80 22.08
CA ARG A 14 -7.01 12.26 21.87
C ARG A 14 -5.85 12.70 20.97
N GLY A 15 -6.05 13.84 20.31
CA GLY A 15 -5.05 14.50 19.46
C GLY A 15 -4.85 13.84 18.10
N ARG A 16 -5.82 13.03 17.65
CA ARG A 16 -5.74 12.30 16.37
C ARG A 16 -6.51 12.97 15.24
N VAL A 17 -6.25 12.53 14.01
CA VAL A 17 -7.06 12.87 12.83
C VAL A 17 -7.93 11.66 12.47
N TYR A 18 -9.21 11.92 12.18
CA TYR A 18 -10.22 10.92 11.86
C TYR A 18 -10.79 11.14 10.46
N SER A 19 -11.19 10.05 9.80
CA SER A 19 -11.99 10.13 8.57
C SER A 19 -13.49 10.25 8.88
N LEU A 20 -14.27 10.84 7.96
CA LEU A 20 -15.73 10.90 8.11
C LEU A 20 -16.36 9.50 8.19
N ALA A 21 -15.85 8.55 7.41
CA ALA A 21 -16.32 7.16 7.43
C ALA A 21 -16.06 6.50 8.79
N GLU A 22 -14.92 6.77 9.42
CA GLU A 22 -14.63 6.32 10.78
C GLU A 22 -15.62 6.90 11.78
N VAL A 23 -15.78 8.23 11.82
CA VAL A 23 -16.74 8.91 12.71
C VAL A 23 -18.16 8.34 12.54
N SER A 24 -18.61 8.10 11.32
CA SER A 24 -19.96 7.62 11.02
C SER A 24 -20.31 6.25 11.63
N ARG A 25 -19.28 5.44 11.96
CA ARG A 25 -19.46 4.13 12.61
C ARG A 25 -19.68 4.25 14.11
N HIS A 26 -19.32 5.37 14.72
CA HIS A 26 -19.50 5.65 16.14
C HIS A 26 -20.84 6.35 16.38
N ASN A 27 -21.92 5.62 16.11
CA ASN A 27 -23.29 6.10 16.07
C ASN A 27 -24.20 5.46 17.14
N THR A 28 -23.63 5.01 18.26
CA THR A 28 -24.38 4.27 19.30
C THR A 28 -24.16 4.87 20.69
N ARG A 29 -25.05 4.61 21.65
CA ARG A 29 -24.88 5.08 23.05
C ARG A 29 -23.59 4.66 23.74
N LYS A 30 -22.94 3.59 23.25
CA LYS A 30 -21.67 3.10 23.81
C LYS A 30 -20.46 3.76 23.16
N SER A 31 -20.65 4.45 22.04
CA SER A 31 -19.62 5.11 21.24
C SER A 31 -20.31 6.10 20.31
N THR A 32 -20.33 7.36 20.73
CA THR A 32 -21.01 8.48 20.08
C THR A 32 -19.99 9.55 19.72
N LEU A 33 -19.61 9.61 18.44
CA LEU A 33 -18.78 10.68 17.90
C LEU A 33 -19.62 11.62 17.04
N CYS A 34 -19.30 12.91 17.06
CA CYS A 34 -19.90 13.92 16.19
C CYS A 34 -18.82 14.84 15.60
N THR A 35 -19.10 15.48 14.46
CA THR A 35 -18.23 16.53 13.91
C THR A 35 -18.84 17.91 14.06
N TYR A 36 -18.00 18.90 14.34
CA TYR A 36 -18.40 20.30 14.33
C TYR A 36 -17.22 21.17 13.90
N LYS A 37 -17.42 21.97 12.83
CA LYS A 37 -16.40 22.89 12.29
C LYS A 37 -15.04 22.24 12.05
N GLY A 38 -15.05 21.04 11.44
CA GLY A 38 -13.82 20.29 11.10
C GLY A 38 -13.12 19.61 12.28
N ARG A 39 -13.76 19.56 13.45
CA ARG A 39 -13.25 18.88 14.66
C ARG A 39 -14.14 17.71 15.04
N VAL A 40 -13.56 16.75 15.74
CA VAL A 40 -14.21 15.50 16.15
C VAL A 40 -14.36 15.48 17.67
N TYR A 41 -15.56 15.15 18.13
CA TYR A 41 -15.97 15.20 19.53
C TYR A 41 -16.48 13.85 19.99
N ASP A 42 -16.03 13.39 21.16
CA ASP A 42 -16.55 12.20 21.83
C ASP A 42 -17.57 12.58 22.89
N LEU A 43 -18.85 12.39 22.57
CA LEU A 43 -19.95 12.74 23.45
C LEU A 43 -20.46 11.54 24.25
N THR A 44 -19.78 10.39 24.18
CA THR A 44 -20.24 9.13 24.80
C THR A 44 -20.49 9.29 26.31
N GLU A 45 -19.53 9.90 27.02
CA GLU A 45 -19.64 10.14 28.46
C GLU A 45 -20.57 11.30 28.81
N PHE A 46 -20.83 12.20 27.85
CA PHE A 46 -21.68 13.37 28.04
C PHE A 46 -23.17 13.08 27.85
N LEU A 47 -23.54 11.99 27.16
CA LEU A 47 -24.93 11.60 26.92
C LEU A 47 -25.85 11.77 28.15
N PRO A 48 -25.57 11.18 29.34
CA PRO A 48 -26.46 11.28 30.50
C PRO A 48 -26.55 12.70 31.09
N ASP A 49 -25.56 13.55 30.81
CA ASP A 49 -25.47 14.91 31.34
C ASP A 49 -26.03 15.96 30.38
N HIS A 50 -26.46 15.56 29.17
CA HIS A 50 -27.04 16.48 28.20
C HIS A 50 -28.42 17.00 28.66
N PRO A 51 -28.60 18.33 28.86
CA PRO A 51 -29.84 18.88 29.38
C PRO A 51 -31.08 18.65 28.50
N GLY A 52 -30.88 18.43 27.19
CA GLY A 52 -31.95 18.12 26.23
C GLY A 52 -32.33 16.64 26.14
N GLY A 53 -31.68 15.77 26.92
CA GLY A 53 -31.83 14.31 26.84
C GLY A 53 -30.84 13.66 25.89
N ASP A 54 -30.49 12.41 26.17
CA ASP A 54 -29.49 11.65 25.42
C ASP A 54 -29.96 11.24 24.01
N ASP A 55 -31.27 11.00 23.85
CA ASP A 55 -31.91 10.63 22.57
C ASP A 55 -31.59 11.61 21.43
N ILE A 56 -31.59 12.92 21.70
CA ILE A 56 -31.34 13.94 20.68
C ILE A 56 -29.90 13.85 20.14
N ILE A 57 -28.91 13.60 21.02
CA ILE A 57 -27.52 13.46 20.56
C ILE A 57 -27.37 12.20 19.70
N ILE A 58 -28.07 11.12 20.06
CA ILE A 58 -28.02 9.86 19.33
C ILE A 58 -28.55 9.99 17.90
N ASP A 59 -29.57 10.80 17.67
CA ASP A 59 -30.09 11.05 16.32
C ASP A 59 -29.04 11.70 15.39
N TYR A 60 -28.03 12.37 15.97
CA TYR A 60 -26.93 12.99 15.26
C TYR A 60 -25.58 12.29 15.45
N ALA A 61 -25.55 11.14 16.14
CA ALA A 61 -24.34 10.36 16.31
C ALA A 61 -23.78 9.90 14.95
N GLY A 62 -22.49 10.10 14.75
CA GLY A 62 -21.78 9.85 13.50
C GLY A 62 -21.96 10.94 12.43
N LYS A 63 -22.56 12.09 12.74
CA LYS A 63 -22.87 13.16 11.77
C LYS A 63 -22.23 14.50 12.14
N ASP A 64 -22.27 15.43 11.18
CA ASP A 64 -21.96 16.83 11.44
C ASP A 64 -23.13 17.53 12.15
N ILE A 65 -22.86 18.13 13.31
CA ILE A 65 -23.86 18.80 14.14
C ILE A 65 -23.93 20.30 13.87
N GLY A 66 -23.20 20.84 12.87
CA GLY A 66 -23.11 22.26 12.60
C GLY A 66 -24.44 22.95 12.40
N GLN A 67 -25.32 22.36 11.58
CA GLN A 67 -26.65 22.92 11.31
C GLN A 67 -27.53 22.94 12.56
N VAL A 68 -27.57 21.83 13.30
CA VAL A 68 -28.38 21.66 14.51
C VAL A 68 -27.92 22.57 15.63
N MET A 69 -26.60 22.71 15.81
CA MET A 69 -26.03 23.60 16.82
C MET A 69 -26.41 25.07 16.56
N SER A 70 -26.61 25.45 15.29
CA SER A 70 -27.01 26.79 14.86
C SER A 70 -28.52 26.97 14.65
N ASP A 71 -29.34 25.94 14.87
CA ASP A 71 -30.78 25.99 14.60
C ASP A 71 -31.54 26.66 15.75
N GLU A 72 -31.89 27.94 15.56
CA GLU A 72 -32.65 28.72 16.54
C GLU A 72 -34.08 28.20 16.76
N THR A 73 -34.61 27.37 15.84
CA THR A 73 -35.98 26.83 15.93
C THR A 73 -36.09 25.59 16.80
N GLN A 74 -34.99 24.86 17.00
CA GLN A 74 -34.93 23.73 17.94
C GLN A 74 -34.57 24.24 19.34
N HIS A 75 -33.37 24.83 19.48
CA HIS A 75 -32.90 25.46 20.72
C HIS A 75 -31.60 26.23 20.49
N VAL A 76 -31.46 27.37 21.17
CA VAL A 76 -30.23 28.17 21.10
C VAL A 76 -29.25 27.73 22.18
N HIS A 77 -28.09 27.22 21.76
CA HIS A 77 -26.99 26.89 22.67
C HIS A 77 -26.29 28.17 23.19
N SER A 78 -26.01 28.21 24.49
CA SER A 78 -25.25 29.30 25.10
C SER A 78 -23.76 29.23 24.74
N ARG A 79 -23.02 30.34 24.92
CA ARG A 79 -21.55 30.33 24.75
C ARG A 79 -20.86 29.27 25.62
N ALA A 80 -21.36 29.07 26.83
CA ALA A 80 -20.85 28.05 27.76
C ALA A 80 -21.05 26.62 27.22
N ALA A 81 -22.14 26.35 26.50
CA ALA A 81 -22.34 25.05 25.86
C ALA A 81 -21.30 24.79 24.75
N TYR A 82 -20.96 25.81 23.97
CA TYR A 82 -19.88 25.71 22.98
C TYR A 82 -18.49 25.55 23.62
N GLU A 83 -18.24 26.20 24.76
CA GLU A 83 -17.00 26.03 25.53
C GLU A 83 -16.92 24.61 26.12
N MET A 84 -18.02 24.10 26.68
CA MET A 84 -18.12 22.73 27.20
C MET A 84 -17.88 21.69 26.10
N LEU A 85 -18.44 21.88 24.90
CA LEU A 85 -18.19 21.00 23.76
C LEU A 85 -16.69 20.85 23.46
N GLN A 86 -15.88 21.89 23.66
CA GLN A 86 -14.43 21.82 23.42
C GLN A 86 -13.72 20.84 24.37
N GLU A 87 -14.25 20.59 25.57
CA GLU A 87 -13.68 19.63 26.52
C GLU A 87 -13.77 18.18 26.03
N PHE A 88 -14.75 17.92 25.15
CA PHE A 88 -14.99 16.63 24.51
C PHE A 88 -14.28 16.47 23.17
N GLN A 89 -13.48 17.47 22.74
CA GLN A 89 -12.72 17.38 21.50
C GLN A 89 -11.64 16.28 21.61
N ILE A 90 -11.69 15.31 20.70
CA ILE A 90 -10.69 14.23 20.62
C ILE A 90 -9.76 14.39 19.43
N GLY A 91 -10.14 15.16 18.41
CA GLY A 91 -9.34 15.24 17.19
C GLY A 91 -9.84 16.22 16.15
N GLU A 92 -9.25 16.12 14.97
CA GLU A 92 -9.63 16.85 13.76
C GLU A 92 -10.20 15.90 12.71
N LEU A 93 -11.08 16.42 11.85
CA LEU A 93 -11.58 15.70 10.69
C LEU A 93 -10.62 15.93 9.52
N GLY A 94 -10.20 14.85 8.87
CA GLY A 94 -9.38 14.89 7.66
C GLY A 94 -9.98 14.05 6.53
N GLY A 95 -9.52 14.30 5.32
CA GLY A 95 -9.96 13.68 4.08
C GLY A 95 -11.16 14.37 3.42
N GLY A 96 -11.63 13.80 2.31
CA GLY A 96 -12.81 14.27 1.57
C GLY A 96 -12.54 14.60 0.10
N GLU A 97 -11.28 14.72 -0.31
CA GLU A 97 -10.91 14.79 -1.73
C GLU A 97 -10.81 13.40 -2.34
N LYS A 98 -11.45 13.21 -3.48
CA LYS A 98 -11.15 12.12 -4.41
C LYS A 98 -10.65 12.74 -5.70
N ILE A 99 -9.55 12.22 -6.26
CA ILE A 99 -9.03 12.70 -7.54
C ILE A 99 -9.97 12.39 -8.69
N VAL A 100 -10.67 11.26 -8.61
CA VAL A 100 -11.63 10.84 -9.64
C VAL A 100 -13.04 10.81 -9.08
N SER A 101 -14.01 11.11 -9.95
CA SER A 101 -15.43 10.99 -9.62
C SER A 101 -15.84 9.51 -9.49
N GLU A 102 -16.95 9.24 -8.81
CA GLU A 102 -17.44 7.86 -8.61
C GLU A 102 -17.81 7.16 -9.93
N ASP A 103 -18.22 7.94 -10.94
CA ASP A 103 -18.54 7.48 -12.29
C ASP A 103 -17.31 7.42 -13.22
N TRP A 104 -16.10 7.69 -12.70
CA TRP A 104 -14.88 7.64 -13.50
C TRP A 104 -14.65 6.25 -14.10
N VAL A 105 -14.17 6.28 -15.34
CA VAL A 105 -13.85 5.10 -16.14
C VAL A 105 -12.37 5.15 -16.48
N ALA A 106 -11.66 4.07 -16.18
CA ALA A 106 -10.23 3.99 -16.42
C ALA A 106 -9.86 4.14 -17.90
N ASP A 107 -9.03 5.14 -18.17
CA ASP A 107 -8.48 5.44 -19.49
C ASP A 107 -6.98 5.12 -19.49
N GLU A 108 -6.50 4.45 -20.53
CA GLU A 108 -5.08 4.14 -20.71
C GLU A 108 -4.23 5.39 -21.00
N ASN A 109 -4.84 6.50 -21.40
CA ASN A 109 -4.18 7.79 -21.62
C ASN A 109 -4.44 8.76 -20.45
N PHE A 110 -4.92 8.27 -19.31
CA PHE A 110 -5.15 9.08 -18.13
C PHE A 110 -3.85 9.72 -17.63
N HIS A 111 -3.90 11.05 -17.50
CA HIS A 111 -2.86 11.85 -16.88
C HIS A 111 -3.51 12.76 -15.85
N PRO A 112 -3.24 12.56 -14.56
CA PRO A 112 -3.83 13.38 -13.51
C PRO A 112 -3.13 14.75 -13.42
N ASP A 113 -3.88 15.75 -12.97
CA ASP A 113 -3.36 17.09 -12.72
C ASP A 113 -2.47 17.13 -11.46
N GLU A 114 -1.60 18.13 -11.38
CA GLU A 114 -0.72 18.36 -10.22
C GLU A 114 -1.54 18.78 -8.99
N THR A 115 -1.21 18.22 -7.83
CA THR A 115 -1.88 18.52 -6.57
C THR A 115 -1.47 19.90 -6.04
N ASP A 116 -2.45 20.74 -5.67
CA ASP A 116 -2.19 21.96 -4.91
C ASP A 116 -1.83 21.61 -3.46
N LEU A 117 -0.55 21.80 -3.10
CA LEU A 117 0.01 21.30 -1.84
C LEU A 117 -0.65 21.92 -0.60
N LEU A 118 -0.97 23.22 -0.66
CA LEU A 118 -1.51 23.93 0.49
C LEU A 118 -2.98 23.59 0.69
N SER A 119 -3.75 23.51 -0.40
CA SER A 119 -5.15 23.10 -0.37
C SER A 119 -5.28 21.66 0.09
N ASP A 120 -4.51 20.73 -0.48
CA ASP A 120 -4.51 19.30 -0.09
C ASP A 120 -4.20 19.13 1.39
N TYR A 121 -3.11 19.74 1.89
CA TYR A 121 -2.77 19.60 3.30
C TYR A 121 -3.83 20.25 4.22
N ASN A 122 -4.37 21.41 3.85
CA ASN A 122 -5.36 22.10 4.67
C ASN A 122 -6.67 21.34 4.76
N MET A 123 -7.12 20.73 3.67
CA MET A 123 -8.37 19.99 3.61
C MET A 123 -8.20 18.58 4.16
N ASN A 124 -7.18 17.86 3.70
CA ASN A 124 -7.05 16.46 4.01
C ASN A 124 -6.37 16.23 5.36
N LYS A 125 -5.46 17.09 5.84
CA LYS A 125 -4.70 16.92 7.09
C LYS A 125 -3.85 15.64 7.12
N PHE A 126 -3.35 15.20 5.96
CA PHE A 126 -2.54 14.00 5.82
C PHE A 126 -1.05 14.32 5.80
N ILE A 127 -0.40 14.32 4.64
CA ILE A 127 1.04 14.59 4.49
C ILE A 127 1.24 15.96 3.86
N ASP A 128 2.12 16.79 4.44
CA ASP A 128 2.58 18.02 3.79
C ASP A 128 3.63 17.64 2.73
N LEU A 129 3.18 17.60 1.47
CA LEU A 129 3.99 17.24 0.31
C LEU A 129 5.14 18.23 0.01
N SER A 130 5.16 19.40 0.63
CA SER A 130 6.29 20.35 0.54
C SER A 130 7.48 19.94 1.43
N LYS A 131 7.30 18.97 2.32
CA LYS A 131 8.28 18.50 3.31
C LYS A 131 8.65 17.03 3.10
N PRO A 132 9.78 16.55 3.66
CA PRO A 132 10.13 15.13 3.61
C PRO A 132 9.06 14.24 4.27
N LEU A 133 8.66 13.16 3.60
CA LEU A 133 7.48 12.39 4.00
C LEU A 133 7.72 11.43 5.18
N LEU A 134 8.90 10.80 5.29
CA LEU A 134 9.08 9.65 6.17
C LEU A 134 8.86 9.99 7.66
N MET A 135 9.42 11.10 8.13
CA MET A 135 9.27 11.50 9.54
C MET A 135 7.88 12.06 9.84
N GLN A 136 7.14 12.52 8.82
CA GLN A 136 5.73 12.89 8.98
C GLN A 136 4.90 11.63 9.24
N VAL A 137 5.10 10.58 8.44
CA VAL A 137 4.42 9.28 8.62
C VAL A 137 4.82 8.61 9.94
N TRP A 138 6.10 8.65 10.32
CA TRP A 138 6.58 8.03 11.56
C TRP A 138 6.02 8.67 12.83
N ASN A 139 5.83 10.00 12.84
CA ASN A 139 5.32 10.74 14.00
C ASN A 139 3.83 11.08 13.85
N ALA A 140 3.15 10.49 12.87
CA ALA A 140 1.81 10.89 12.52
C ALA A 140 0.81 10.59 13.65
N PRO A 141 -0.09 11.53 13.97
CA PRO A 141 -1.18 11.32 14.92
C PRO A 141 -2.40 10.66 14.26
N TRP A 142 -2.20 9.74 13.32
CA TRP A 142 -3.28 9.11 12.58
C TRP A 142 -3.77 7.84 13.26
N THR A 143 -5.08 7.58 13.18
CA THR A 143 -5.59 6.21 13.30
C THR A 143 -5.20 5.43 12.05
N LYS A 144 -5.07 4.12 12.16
CA LYS A 144 -4.93 3.21 11.01
C LYS A 144 -6.01 3.48 9.96
N GLU A 145 -7.26 3.58 10.38
CA GLU A 145 -8.43 3.77 9.52
C GLU A 145 -8.30 5.06 8.71
N TYR A 146 -7.93 6.17 9.38
CA TYR A 146 -7.67 7.43 8.69
C TYR A 146 -6.48 7.32 7.72
N TYR A 147 -5.37 6.73 8.15
CA TYR A 147 -4.22 6.50 7.26
C TYR A 147 -4.60 5.72 5.99
N LEU A 148 -5.31 4.59 6.13
CA LEU A 148 -5.72 3.76 4.99
C LEU A 148 -6.69 4.49 4.06
N SER A 149 -7.53 5.38 4.61
CA SER A 149 -8.43 6.22 3.81
C SER A 149 -7.71 7.29 3.00
N GLN A 150 -6.49 7.66 3.38
CA GLN A 150 -5.73 8.74 2.73
C GLN A 150 -4.59 8.23 1.86
N VAL A 151 -3.88 7.19 2.28
CA VAL A 151 -2.74 6.64 1.54
C VAL A 151 -3.16 6.04 0.19
N HIS A 152 -4.39 5.55 0.09
CA HIS A 152 -4.96 4.99 -1.14
C HIS A 152 -5.68 6.02 -2.01
N GLU A 153 -5.76 7.28 -1.57
CA GLU A 153 -6.23 8.38 -2.40
C GLU A 153 -4.99 9.02 -3.06
N PRO A 154 -4.77 8.83 -4.38
CA PRO A 154 -3.55 9.27 -5.03
C PRO A 154 -3.37 10.78 -4.98
N ARG A 155 -2.13 11.27 -4.96
CA ARG A 155 -1.69 12.66 -5.16
C ARG A 155 -0.61 12.70 -6.25
N HIS A 156 -0.38 13.87 -6.84
CA HIS A 156 0.58 14.02 -7.94
C HIS A 156 1.46 15.24 -7.78
N LEU A 157 2.76 15.02 -7.95
CA LEU A 157 3.77 16.05 -7.98
C LEU A 157 4.49 16.01 -9.32
N LYS A 158 4.91 17.17 -9.81
CA LYS A 158 5.77 17.25 -10.99
C LYS A 158 7.14 16.60 -10.77
N GLU A 159 7.67 16.69 -9.55
CA GLU A 159 8.95 16.12 -9.15
C GLU A 159 8.76 15.06 -8.06
N SER A 160 9.67 14.08 -8.00
CA SER A 160 9.61 13.03 -6.98
C SER A 160 9.71 13.59 -5.57
N ALA A 161 8.74 13.24 -4.71
CA ALA A 161 8.70 13.68 -3.32
C ALA A 161 9.95 13.22 -2.57
N ARG A 162 10.42 14.02 -1.60
CA ARG A 162 11.51 13.60 -0.73
C ARG A 162 11.01 12.71 0.40
N MET A 163 11.68 11.59 0.66
CA MET A 163 11.42 10.80 1.87
C MET A 163 12.22 11.33 3.06
N PHE A 164 13.47 11.72 2.81
CA PHE A 164 14.39 12.21 3.82
C PHE A 164 14.74 13.68 3.57
N GLY A 165 14.86 14.43 4.67
CA GLY A 165 15.45 15.77 4.63
C GLY A 165 16.95 15.75 4.34
N SER A 166 17.61 14.61 4.56
CA SER A 166 19.04 14.41 4.30
C SER A 166 19.30 14.07 2.83
N ASP A 167 20.22 14.78 2.20
CA ASP A 167 20.71 14.46 0.84
C ASP A 167 21.50 13.15 0.79
N LEU A 168 22.03 12.69 1.93
CA LEU A 168 22.76 11.42 2.01
C LEU A 168 21.83 10.20 1.97
N LEU A 169 20.64 10.31 2.58
CA LEU A 169 19.69 9.19 2.70
C LEU A 169 18.70 9.11 1.54
N GLU A 170 18.36 10.24 0.94
CA GLU A 170 17.37 10.33 -0.14
C GLU A 170 17.67 9.40 -1.35
N PRO A 171 18.93 9.22 -1.81
CA PRO A 171 19.23 8.31 -2.93
C PRO A 171 18.80 6.86 -2.69
N PHE A 172 18.78 6.37 -1.45
CA PHE A 172 18.37 4.99 -1.13
C PHE A 172 16.87 4.76 -1.30
N THR A 173 16.09 5.82 -1.47
CA THR A 173 14.64 5.74 -1.69
C THR A 173 14.25 5.91 -3.14
N ARG A 174 15.19 6.23 -4.03
CA ARG A 174 14.92 6.54 -5.44
C ARG A 174 15.46 5.42 -6.31
N THR A 175 14.55 4.61 -6.86
CA THR A 175 14.92 3.48 -7.71
C THR A 175 14.46 3.73 -9.12
N GLN A 176 15.42 3.88 -10.04
CA GLN A 176 15.14 3.97 -11.47
C GLN A 176 14.69 2.61 -12.01
N TRP A 177 13.77 2.61 -12.97
CA TRP A 177 13.21 1.37 -13.54
C TRP A 177 14.27 0.37 -14.03
N TYR A 178 15.38 0.87 -14.61
CA TYR A 178 16.44 0.02 -15.16
C TYR A 178 17.34 -0.64 -14.09
N VAL A 179 17.25 -0.21 -12.82
CA VAL A 179 18.03 -0.81 -11.73
C VAL A 179 17.63 -2.27 -11.52
N VAL A 180 16.33 -2.57 -11.63
CA VAL A 180 15.77 -3.92 -11.46
C VAL A 180 16.38 -4.91 -12.46
N PRO A 181 16.27 -4.72 -13.79
CA PRO A 181 16.88 -5.63 -14.75
C PRO A 181 18.40 -5.70 -14.65
N LEU A 182 19.09 -4.58 -14.40
CA LEU A 182 20.56 -4.56 -14.28
C LEU A 182 21.09 -5.43 -13.14
N ILE A 183 20.36 -5.53 -12.03
CA ILE A 183 20.76 -6.35 -10.88
C ILE A 183 20.27 -7.78 -11.05
N TRP A 184 18.98 -7.96 -11.34
CA TRP A 184 18.32 -9.25 -11.14
C TRP A 184 18.37 -10.17 -12.36
N TRP A 185 18.48 -9.66 -13.59
CA TRP A 185 18.70 -10.55 -14.75
C TRP A 185 20.05 -11.26 -14.71
N PRO A 186 21.19 -10.60 -14.40
CA PRO A 186 22.47 -11.31 -14.25
C PRO A 186 22.41 -12.38 -13.16
N ILE A 187 21.73 -12.11 -12.05
CA ILE A 187 21.55 -13.09 -10.96
C ILE A 187 20.69 -14.27 -11.44
N ALA A 188 19.56 -14.01 -12.08
CA ALA A 188 18.68 -15.04 -12.63
C ALA A 188 19.41 -15.92 -13.66
N ALA A 189 20.18 -15.30 -14.57
CA ALA A 189 20.99 -16.00 -15.56
C ALA A 189 22.08 -16.85 -14.92
N PHE A 190 22.81 -16.30 -13.94
CA PHE A 190 23.84 -17.04 -13.19
C PHE A 190 23.25 -18.26 -12.47
N LEU A 191 22.11 -18.11 -11.80
CA LEU A 191 21.41 -19.22 -11.15
C LEU A 191 20.95 -20.28 -12.17
N GLY A 192 20.57 -19.86 -13.38
CA GLY A 192 20.26 -20.77 -14.48
C GLY A 192 21.48 -21.57 -14.92
N VAL A 193 22.62 -20.92 -15.14
CA VAL A 193 23.90 -21.60 -15.46
C VAL A 193 24.30 -22.57 -14.35
N LEU A 194 24.18 -22.14 -13.09
CA LEU A 194 24.48 -22.98 -11.93
C LEU A 194 23.55 -24.20 -11.86
N SER A 195 22.26 -24.01 -12.13
CA SER A 195 21.26 -25.09 -12.18
C SER A 195 21.60 -26.12 -13.26
N VAL A 196 21.87 -25.67 -14.50
CA VAL A 196 22.30 -26.53 -15.61
C VAL A 196 23.55 -27.33 -15.25
N GLY A 197 24.54 -26.68 -14.62
CA GLY A 197 25.74 -27.37 -14.14
C GLY A 197 25.45 -28.41 -13.08
N GLN A 198 24.59 -28.10 -12.12
CA GLN A 198 24.26 -28.98 -11.01
C GLN A 198 23.42 -30.20 -11.40
N PHE A 199 22.71 -30.15 -12.53
CA PHE A 199 22.06 -31.34 -13.09
C PHE A 199 23.07 -32.35 -13.65
N ASN A 200 24.26 -31.92 -14.06
CA ASN A 200 25.33 -32.82 -14.51
C ASN A 200 26.29 -33.18 -13.36
N ASP A 201 26.63 -32.22 -12.51
CA ASP A 201 27.48 -32.39 -11.33
C ASP A 201 26.83 -31.74 -10.10
N PRO A 202 26.11 -32.50 -9.26
CA PRO A 202 25.45 -31.99 -8.06
C PRO A 202 26.41 -31.38 -7.02
N SER A 203 27.71 -31.64 -7.12
CA SER A 203 28.72 -31.08 -6.22
C SER A 203 29.09 -29.64 -6.58
N LEU A 204 28.74 -29.17 -7.79
CA LEU A 204 29.02 -27.82 -8.27
C LEU A 204 28.41 -26.75 -7.34
N THR A 205 29.25 -25.79 -6.96
CA THR A 205 28.89 -24.67 -6.09
C THR A 205 29.09 -23.33 -6.79
N ALA A 206 28.32 -22.32 -6.39
CA ALA A 206 28.51 -20.95 -6.87
C ALA A 206 29.94 -20.43 -6.62
N LYS A 207 30.57 -20.83 -5.50
CA LYS A 207 31.94 -20.44 -5.15
C LYS A 207 32.97 -20.93 -6.17
N GLN A 208 32.79 -22.12 -6.74
CA GLN A 208 33.69 -22.65 -7.77
C GLN A 208 33.57 -21.88 -9.09
N LEU A 209 32.39 -21.36 -9.42
CA LEU A 209 32.18 -20.55 -10.63
C LEU A 209 32.64 -19.10 -10.46
N LEU A 210 32.53 -18.55 -9.24
CA LEU A 210 32.86 -17.15 -8.92
C LEU A 210 34.31 -16.96 -8.42
N GLN A 211 35.16 -17.98 -8.50
CA GLN A 211 36.54 -17.87 -8.07
C GLN A 211 37.34 -16.91 -8.96
N PHE A 212 38.30 -16.19 -8.36
CA PHE A 212 39.24 -15.33 -9.08
C PHE A 212 40.68 -15.83 -8.86
N PRO A 213 41.47 -16.10 -9.92
CA PRO A 213 41.12 -15.95 -11.34
C PRO A 213 40.05 -16.94 -11.81
N PRO A 214 39.25 -16.60 -12.84
CA PRO A 214 38.16 -17.46 -13.32
C PRO A 214 38.71 -18.80 -13.82
N ASN A 215 38.13 -19.91 -13.33
CA ASN A 215 38.50 -21.24 -13.77
C ASN A 215 37.49 -21.76 -14.82
N PHE A 216 37.85 -21.59 -16.09
CA PHE A 216 37.00 -22.00 -17.20
C PHE A 216 36.85 -23.52 -17.35
N SER A 217 37.69 -24.32 -16.70
CA SER A 217 37.55 -25.79 -16.73
C SER A 217 36.34 -26.30 -15.94
N VAL A 218 35.78 -25.47 -15.06
CA VAL A 218 34.60 -25.78 -14.24
C VAL A 218 33.31 -25.22 -14.88
N LEU A 219 33.40 -24.68 -16.11
CA LEU A 219 32.21 -24.25 -16.81
C LEU A 219 31.31 -25.46 -17.09
N PRO A 220 30.02 -25.40 -16.74
CA PRO A 220 29.14 -26.52 -16.90
C PRO A 220 28.92 -26.81 -18.38
N THR A 221 29.13 -28.07 -18.77
CA THR A 221 28.78 -28.54 -20.11
C THR A 221 27.26 -28.69 -20.20
N ALA A 222 26.61 -28.02 -21.15
CA ALA A 222 25.18 -28.14 -21.33
C ALA A 222 24.85 -29.47 -22.03
N SER A 223 24.17 -30.38 -21.32
CA SER A 223 23.60 -31.59 -21.92
C SER A 223 22.12 -31.31 -22.25
N LEU A 224 21.54 -32.05 -23.20
CA LEU A 224 20.11 -31.90 -23.51
C LEU A 224 19.25 -32.12 -22.24
N PHE A 225 19.64 -33.10 -21.42
CA PHE A 225 18.99 -33.41 -20.15
C PHE A 225 19.08 -32.25 -19.15
N SER A 226 20.25 -31.63 -18.97
CA SER A 226 20.39 -30.53 -18.01
C SER A 226 19.67 -29.27 -18.46
N LEU A 227 19.66 -28.99 -19.77
CA LEU A 227 18.89 -27.89 -20.35
C LEU A 227 17.38 -28.11 -20.21
N SER A 228 16.87 -29.30 -20.54
CA SER A 228 15.43 -29.60 -20.43
C SER A 228 14.97 -29.58 -18.96
N SER A 229 15.80 -30.07 -18.05
CA SER A 229 15.51 -30.06 -16.61
C SER A 229 15.50 -28.64 -16.05
N TRP A 230 16.50 -27.83 -16.40
CA TRP A 230 16.52 -26.41 -16.05
C TRP A 230 15.31 -25.68 -16.61
N PHE A 231 14.98 -25.86 -17.90
CA PHE A 231 13.84 -25.20 -18.53
C PHE A 231 12.52 -25.54 -17.83
N THR A 232 12.33 -26.80 -17.45
CA THR A 232 11.15 -27.23 -16.68
C THR A 232 11.08 -26.54 -15.31
N CYS A 233 12.20 -26.47 -14.59
CA CYS A 233 12.30 -25.77 -13.31
C CYS A 233 12.06 -24.26 -13.48
N PHE A 234 12.61 -23.66 -14.53
CA PHE A 234 12.45 -22.26 -14.88
C PHE A 234 10.98 -21.93 -15.15
N ALA A 235 10.30 -22.72 -15.99
CA ALA A 235 8.88 -22.54 -16.28
C ALA A 235 8.01 -22.69 -15.02
N PHE A 236 8.34 -23.64 -14.14
CA PHE A 236 7.69 -23.75 -12.84
C PHE A 236 7.94 -22.53 -11.95
N GLY A 237 9.17 -21.99 -11.95
CA GLY A 237 9.53 -20.76 -11.26
C GLY A 237 8.75 -19.53 -11.74
N VAL A 238 8.52 -19.42 -13.05
CA VAL A 238 7.66 -18.37 -13.63
C VAL A 238 6.24 -18.49 -13.09
N LEU A 239 5.66 -19.70 -13.08
CA LEU A 239 4.33 -19.92 -12.51
C LEU A 239 4.27 -19.56 -11.01
N VAL A 240 5.26 -20.03 -10.24
CA VAL A 240 5.38 -19.71 -8.80
C VAL A 240 5.42 -18.20 -8.58
N TRP A 241 6.16 -17.46 -9.41
CA TRP A 241 6.19 -16.00 -9.30
C TRP A 241 4.80 -15.38 -9.49
N THR A 242 4.01 -15.79 -10.48
CA THR A 242 2.67 -15.19 -10.68
C THR A 242 1.75 -15.39 -9.47
N ILE A 243 1.91 -16.50 -8.73
CA ILE A 243 1.20 -16.74 -7.48
C ILE A 243 1.75 -15.82 -6.39
N LEU A 244 3.07 -15.71 -6.27
CA LEU A 244 3.72 -14.84 -5.27
C LEU A 244 3.37 -13.38 -5.50
N GLU A 245 3.33 -12.91 -6.75
CA GLU A 245 2.84 -11.58 -7.12
C GLU A 245 1.46 -11.33 -6.52
N TYR A 246 0.49 -12.20 -6.81
CA TYR A 246 -0.87 -12.06 -6.33
C TYR A 246 -0.94 -12.09 -4.79
N VAL A 247 -0.25 -13.04 -4.16
CA VAL A 247 -0.27 -13.22 -2.70
C VAL A 247 0.40 -12.05 -1.98
N LEU A 248 1.57 -11.60 -2.45
CA LEU A 248 2.27 -10.47 -1.85
C LEU A 248 1.48 -9.18 -2.06
N HIS A 249 0.94 -8.95 -3.25
CA HIS A 249 0.15 -7.76 -3.53
C HIS A 249 -1.11 -7.70 -2.65
N ARG A 250 -1.85 -8.81 -2.56
CA ARG A 250 -3.10 -8.86 -1.78
C ARG A 250 -2.91 -8.89 -0.27
N PHE A 251 -1.93 -9.65 0.24
CA PHE A 251 -1.86 -9.97 1.68
C PHE A 251 -0.68 -9.32 2.41
N LEU A 252 0.29 -8.74 1.69
CA LEU A 252 1.41 -8.02 2.29
C LEU A 252 1.38 -6.53 1.94
N PHE A 253 1.18 -6.21 0.66
CA PHE A 253 1.15 -4.83 0.18
C PHE A 253 -0.16 -4.15 0.54
N HIS A 254 -1.29 -4.85 0.42
CA HIS A 254 -2.60 -4.47 0.95
C HIS A 254 -2.92 -5.16 2.29
N LEU A 255 -1.99 -5.07 3.25
CA LEU A 255 -2.23 -5.64 4.58
C LEU A 255 -3.45 -5.00 5.26
N ASP A 256 -3.67 -3.70 4.99
CA ASP A 256 -4.86 -2.88 5.25
C ASP A 256 -5.62 -3.27 6.52
N TYR A 257 -6.67 -4.08 6.38
CA TYR A 257 -7.52 -4.51 7.48
C TYR A 257 -6.74 -5.07 8.68
N TYR A 258 -5.69 -5.87 8.41
CA TYR A 258 -4.85 -6.52 9.41
C TYR A 258 -3.67 -5.66 9.89
N LEU A 259 -3.48 -4.46 9.33
CA LEU A 259 -2.45 -3.53 9.81
C LEU A 259 -2.75 -3.19 11.29
N PRO A 260 -1.74 -3.21 12.19
CA PRO A 260 -1.94 -2.74 13.55
C PRO A 260 -1.91 -1.21 13.60
N ASP A 261 -2.68 -0.63 14.52
CA ASP A 261 -2.74 0.83 14.75
C ASP A 261 -1.50 1.33 15.50
N ALA A 262 -0.35 1.29 14.81
CA ALA A 262 0.95 1.64 15.35
C ALA A 262 1.81 2.37 14.30
N PRO A 263 2.56 3.44 14.67
CA PRO A 263 3.31 4.24 13.71
C PRO A 263 4.36 3.46 12.91
N TRP A 264 5.04 2.50 13.53
CA TRP A 264 6.04 1.67 12.85
C TRP A 264 5.40 0.80 11.76
N ALA A 265 4.18 0.32 11.99
CA ALA A 265 3.47 -0.55 11.05
C ALA A 265 2.91 0.24 9.88
N ILE A 266 2.31 1.41 10.17
CA ILE A 266 1.90 2.39 9.16
C ILE A 266 3.09 2.80 8.29
N THR A 267 4.25 3.08 8.90
CA THR A 267 5.46 3.43 8.16
C THR A 267 5.95 2.27 7.29
N LEU A 268 5.92 1.05 7.80
CA LEU A 268 6.31 -0.14 7.03
C LEU A 268 5.38 -0.35 5.83
N HIS A 269 4.07 -0.24 6.04
CA HIS A 269 3.07 -0.32 4.97
C HIS A 269 3.30 0.77 3.90
N PHE A 270 3.54 2.00 4.34
CA PHE A 270 3.85 3.12 3.47
C PHE A 270 5.09 2.85 2.60
N LEU A 271 6.16 2.29 3.17
CA LEU A 271 7.39 1.97 2.44
C LEU A 271 7.26 0.75 1.51
N LEU A 272 6.40 -0.22 1.85
CA LEU A 272 6.19 -1.42 1.05
C LEU A 272 5.36 -1.15 -0.20
N HIS A 273 4.25 -0.42 -0.05
CA HIS A 273 3.34 -0.17 -1.17
C HIS A 273 2.51 1.12 -1.05
N GLY A 274 2.26 1.61 0.18
CA GLY A 274 1.41 2.80 0.36
C GLY A 274 1.94 4.05 -0.35
N VAL A 275 3.25 4.26 -0.41
CA VAL A 275 3.85 5.39 -1.17
C VAL A 275 3.53 5.31 -2.66
N HIS A 276 3.42 4.09 -3.20
CA HIS A 276 3.09 3.90 -4.61
C HIS A 276 1.62 4.25 -4.87
N HIS A 277 0.68 3.83 -4.03
CA HIS A 277 -0.72 4.26 -4.15
C HIS A 277 -0.90 5.77 -3.92
N TYR A 278 -0.14 6.34 -2.98
CA TYR A 278 -0.23 7.76 -2.67
C TYR A 278 0.40 8.64 -3.75
N LEU A 279 1.46 8.18 -4.44
CA LEU A 279 2.14 8.91 -5.51
C LEU A 279 2.40 7.99 -6.73
N PRO A 280 1.35 7.52 -7.45
CA PRO A 280 1.49 6.44 -8.44
C PRO A 280 2.25 6.85 -9.70
N MET A 281 2.30 8.15 -9.98
CA MET A 281 3.03 8.73 -11.12
C MET A 281 4.47 9.14 -10.76
N ASP A 282 4.94 8.89 -9.53
CA ASP A 282 6.34 9.09 -9.16
C ASP A 282 7.22 7.96 -9.73
N ARG A 283 7.96 8.31 -10.79
CA ARG A 283 8.83 7.38 -11.54
C ARG A 283 9.95 6.74 -10.71
N LEU A 284 10.27 7.27 -9.53
CA LEU A 284 11.36 6.78 -8.68
C LEU A 284 10.88 5.96 -7.48
N ARG A 285 9.56 5.84 -7.29
CA ARG A 285 8.91 5.24 -6.11
C ARG A 285 7.92 4.13 -6.46
N LEU A 286 8.09 3.53 -7.63
CA LEU A 286 7.24 2.45 -8.12
C LEU A 286 7.94 1.09 -8.02
N VAL A 287 9.09 0.96 -8.68
CA VAL A 287 9.82 -0.31 -8.71
C VAL A 287 10.45 -0.63 -7.36
N MET A 288 10.52 -1.91 -7.03
CA MET A 288 10.95 -2.33 -5.70
C MET A 288 12.45 -2.03 -5.51
N PRO A 289 12.85 -1.26 -4.48
CA PRO A 289 14.25 -1.02 -4.20
C PRO A 289 15.00 -2.34 -3.96
N PRO A 290 16.23 -2.52 -4.50
CA PRO A 290 16.93 -3.81 -4.42
C PRO A 290 17.13 -4.34 -3.00
N LEU A 291 17.35 -3.46 -2.02
CA LEU A 291 17.46 -3.84 -0.62
C LEU A 291 16.16 -4.42 -0.06
N LEU A 292 15.02 -3.81 -0.40
CA LEU A 292 13.72 -4.28 0.04
C LEU A 292 13.36 -5.61 -0.63
N PHE A 293 13.59 -5.72 -1.95
CA PHE A 293 13.42 -7.00 -2.64
C PHE A 293 14.32 -8.09 -2.06
N PHE A 294 15.58 -7.79 -1.74
CA PHE A 294 16.50 -8.75 -1.12
C PHE A 294 15.93 -9.32 0.19
N VAL A 295 15.34 -8.49 1.05
CA VAL A 295 14.68 -8.92 2.28
C VAL A 295 13.46 -9.79 1.96
N LEU A 296 12.59 -9.35 1.06
CA LEU A 296 11.35 -10.05 0.70
C LEU A 296 11.61 -11.41 0.04
N GLN A 297 12.60 -11.53 -0.86
CA GLN A 297 12.89 -12.78 -1.56
C GLN A 297 13.58 -13.84 -0.69
N THR A 298 14.34 -13.41 0.33
CA THR A 298 15.17 -14.29 1.17
C THR A 298 14.42 -15.48 1.78
N PRO A 299 13.23 -15.33 2.39
CA PRO A 299 12.49 -16.49 2.90
C PRO A 299 12.10 -17.47 1.80
N PHE A 300 11.74 -17.00 0.60
CA PHE A 300 11.31 -17.86 -0.51
C PHE A 300 12.48 -18.63 -1.12
N THR A 301 13.64 -18.01 -1.29
CA THR A 301 14.84 -18.71 -1.81
C THR A 301 15.39 -19.71 -0.81
N LYS A 302 15.37 -19.39 0.49
CA LYS A 302 15.67 -20.37 1.55
C LYS A 302 14.69 -21.54 1.54
N LEU A 303 13.40 -21.27 1.38
CA LEU A 303 12.38 -22.31 1.30
C LEU A 303 12.58 -23.21 0.08
N ALA A 304 12.89 -22.65 -1.08
CA ALA A 304 13.19 -23.44 -2.28
C ALA A 304 14.39 -24.38 -2.06
N HIS A 305 15.46 -23.92 -1.41
CA HIS A 305 16.62 -24.75 -1.06
C HIS A 305 16.36 -25.75 0.07
N LEU A 306 15.35 -25.52 0.90
CA LEU A 306 14.90 -26.48 1.91
C LEU A 306 14.08 -27.61 1.26
N LEU A 307 13.22 -27.27 0.30
CA LEU A 307 12.29 -28.21 -0.32
C LEU A 307 12.92 -29.01 -1.47
N PHE A 308 13.87 -28.44 -2.19
CA PHE A 308 14.39 -29.01 -3.43
C PHE A 308 15.92 -29.17 -3.41
N PRO A 309 16.45 -30.18 -4.13
CA PRO A 309 17.88 -30.26 -4.47
C PRO A 309 18.37 -28.96 -5.13
N LYS A 310 19.65 -28.63 -4.93
CA LYS A 310 20.25 -27.36 -5.38
C LYS A 310 19.99 -27.06 -6.86
N ALA A 311 20.12 -28.05 -7.73
CA ALA A 311 19.88 -27.90 -9.17
C ALA A 311 18.45 -27.41 -9.46
N ILE A 312 17.46 -28.06 -8.86
CA ILE A 312 16.03 -27.74 -9.02
C ILE A 312 15.73 -26.38 -8.38
N ALA A 313 16.15 -26.16 -7.14
CA ALA A 313 15.95 -24.90 -6.42
C ALA A 313 16.49 -23.70 -7.22
N ASN A 314 17.74 -23.78 -7.70
CA ASN A 314 18.35 -22.70 -8.49
C ASN A 314 17.63 -22.48 -9.82
N GLY A 315 17.11 -23.54 -10.46
CA GLY A 315 16.32 -23.43 -11.69
C GLY A 315 14.98 -22.72 -11.46
N ILE A 316 14.28 -23.06 -10.37
CA ILE A 316 13.04 -22.40 -9.96
C ILE A 316 13.30 -20.94 -9.63
N ILE A 317 14.30 -20.64 -8.80
CA ILE A 317 14.64 -19.26 -8.42
C ILE A 317 15.04 -18.44 -9.64
N SER A 318 15.79 -19.02 -10.59
CA SER A 318 16.13 -18.39 -11.87
C SER A 318 14.88 -17.96 -12.64
N GLY A 319 13.89 -18.86 -12.78
CA GLY A 319 12.60 -18.56 -13.40
C GLY A 319 11.78 -17.50 -12.66
N SER A 320 11.70 -17.62 -11.34
CA SER A 320 10.96 -16.66 -10.51
C SER A 320 11.58 -15.26 -10.54
N PHE A 321 12.91 -15.15 -10.51
CA PHE A 321 13.59 -13.86 -10.60
C PHE A 321 13.44 -13.23 -11.99
N ALA A 322 13.50 -14.04 -13.06
CA ALA A 322 13.25 -13.55 -14.41
C ALA A 322 11.82 -13.00 -14.53
N MET A 323 10.82 -13.71 -14.01
CA MET A 323 9.43 -13.25 -14.03
C MET A 323 9.19 -12.05 -13.11
N TYR A 324 9.88 -11.94 -11.96
CA TYR A 324 9.87 -10.74 -11.12
C TYR A 324 10.31 -9.49 -11.89
N VAL A 325 11.40 -9.58 -12.65
CA VAL A 325 11.86 -8.44 -13.46
C VAL A 325 10.80 -8.06 -14.49
N MET A 326 10.16 -9.05 -15.13
CA MET A 326 9.06 -8.79 -16.07
C MET A 326 7.84 -8.16 -15.39
N TYR A 327 7.50 -8.60 -14.18
CA TYR A 327 6.45 -8.02 -13.35
C TYR A 327 6.75 -6.54 -13.05
N ASP A 328 7.92 -6.23 -12.52
CA ASP A 328 8.20 -4.87 -12.02
C ASP A 328 8.38 -3.87 -13.17
N LEU A 329 8.98 -4.31 -14.28
CA LEU A 329 9.03 -3.53 -15.51
C LEU A 329 7.66 -3.37 -16.15
N GLY A 330 6.84 -4.42 -16.15
CA GLY A 330 5.46 -4.39 -16.62
C GLY A 330 4.65 -3.38 -15.81
N HIS A 331 4.72 -3.47 -14.48
CA HIS A 331 4.09 -2.55 -13.55
C HIS A 331 4.50 -1.09 -13.83
N TYR A 332 5.80 -0.84 -13.97
CA TYR A 332 6.31 0.48 -14.33
C TYR A 332 5.73 0.98 -15.66
N ALA A 333 5.69 0.12 -16.67
CA ALA A 333 5.20 0.47 -17.99
C ALA A 333 3.68 0.73 -18.02
N LEU A 334 2.90 0.03 -17.21
CA LEU A 334 1.46 0.26 -17.03
C LEU A 334 1.16 1.68 -16.55
N HIS A 335 2.02 2.29 -15.73
CA HIS A 335 1.84 3.69 -15.31
C HIS A 335 2.46 4.70 -16.29
N HIS A 336 3.63 4.39 -16.84
CA HIS A 336 4.52 5.42 -17.38
C HIS A 336 4.77 5.37 -18.88
N THR A 337 4.14 4.43 -19.59
CA THR A 337 4.37 4.19 -21.02
C THR A 337 3.06 4.13 -21.80
N LYS A 338 3.11 4.55 -23.06
CA LYS A 338 2.05 4.24 -24.03
C LYS A 338 2.25 2.82 -24.54
N LEU A 339 1.38 1.92 -24.09
CA LEU A 339 1.49 0.50 -24.37
C LEU A 339 0.78 0.12 -25.68
N PRO A 340 1.16 -0.99 -26.32
CA PRO A 340 0.44 -1.52 -27.47
C PRO A 340 -0.99 -1.94 -27.08
N ALA A 341 -1.89 -1.96 -28.07
CA ALA A 341 -3.33 -2.19 -27.85
C ALA A 341 -3.66 -3.48 -27.07
N TYR A 342 -2.86 -4.54 -27.19
CA TYR A 342 -3.11 -5.79 -26.46
C TYR A 342 -2.80 -5.70 -24.95
N LEU A 343 -2.09 -4.65 -24.49
CA LEU A 343 -1.83 -4.35 -23.08
C LEU A 343 -2.68 -3.19 -22.55
N ALA A 344 -3.42 -2.50 -23.41
CA ALA A 344 -4.33 -1.41 -23.06
C ALA A 344 -5.31 -1.79 -21.94
N GLU A 345 -5.84 -3.01 -22.01
CA GLU A 345 -6.76 -3.54 -21.01
C GLU A 345 -6.09 -3.73 -19.64
N MET A 346 -4.89 -4.29 -19.60
CA MET A 346 -4.14 -4.42 -18.34
C MET A 346 -3.78 -3.05 -17.76
N LYS A 347 -3.47 -2.06 -18.61
CA LYS A 347 -3.22 -0.69 -18.16
C LYS A 347 -4.44 -0.09 -17.48
N ARG A 348 -5.60 -0.15 -18.14
CA ARG A 348 -6.87 0.33 -17.56
C ARG A 348 -7.23 -0.42 -16.28
N TYR A 349 -7.04 -1.74 -16.27
CA TYR A 349 -7.32 -2.58 -15.10
C TYR A 349 -6.48 -2.17 -13.89
N HIS A 350 -5.16 -2.00 -14.10
CA HIS A 350 -4.25 -1.58 -13.03
C HIS A 350 -4.48 -0.14 -12.59
N LEU A 351 -4.74 0.79 -13.52
CA LEU A 351 -5.12 2.16 -13.16
C LEU A 351 -6.44 2.20 -12.38
N ALA A 352 -7.41 1.36 -12.71
CA ALA A 352 -8.65 1.26 -11.94
C ALA A 352 -8.40 0.73 -10.51
N HIS A 353 -7.44 -0.17 -10.32
CA HIS A 353 -7.02 -0.58 -8.98
C HIS A 353 -6.48 0.61 -8.17
N HIS A 354 -5.68 1.49 -8.78
CA HIS A 354 -5.16 2.70 -8.11
C HIS A 354 -6.20 3.78 -7.83
N TYR A 355 -7.02 4.14 -8.82
CA TYR A 355 -7.87 5.32 -8.76
C TYR A 355 -9.33 5.02 -8.44
N LYS A 356 -9.79 3.76 -8.57
CA LYS A 356 -11.20 3.40 -8.41
C LYS A 356 -11.44 2.46 -7.24
N ASN A 357 -10.73 1.35 -7.17
CA ASN A 357 -10.91 0.38 -6.09
C ASN A 357 -9.64 -0.45 -5.86
N PHE A 358 -8.90 -0.12 -4.80
CA PHE A 358 -7.67 -0.81 -4.42
C PHE A 358 -7.93 -2.16 -3.72
N GLU A 359 -9.17 -2.48 -3.35
CA GLU A 359 -9.54 -3.76 -2.72
C GLU A 359 -9.70 -4.92 -3.73
N LEU A 360 -9.58 -4.63 -5.04
CA LEU A 360 -9.69 -5.58 -6.14
C LEU A 360 -8.56 -5.36 -7.16
N GLY A 361 -8.32 -6.32 -8.04
CA GLY A 361 -7.35 -6.16 -9.13
C GLY A 361 -5.89 -6.29 -8.69
N PHE A 362 -5.58 -7.32 -7.91
CA PHE A 362 -4.23 -7.54 -7.39
C PHE A 362 -3.28 -8.15 -8.44
N GLY A 363 -3.79 -8.69 -9.54
CA GLY A 363 -2.96 -9.20 -10.63
C GLY A 363 -2.45 -8.07 -11.53
N VAL A 364 -1.13 -7.89 -11.62
CA VAL A 364 -0.48 -6.85 -12.42
C VAL A 364 0.00 -7.39 -13.76
N THR A 365 0.63 -8.57 -13.75
CA THR A 365 1.08 -9.25 -14.99
C THR A 365 -0.09 -9.88 -15.74
N SER A 366 -1.10 -10.36 -15.02
CA SER A 366 -2.32 -10.93 -15.59
C SER A 366 -3.45 -10.94 -14.56
N LYS A 367 -4.69 -11.03 -15.06
CA LYS A 367 -5.90 -11.16 -14.23
C LYS A 367 -6.19 -12.59 -13.76
N MET A 368 -5.31 -13.54 -14.07
CA MET A 368 -5.58 -14.97 -13.90
C MET A 368 -5.94 -15.30 -12.44
N TRP A 369 -5.14 -14.83 -11.49
CA TRP A 369 -5.37 -15.11 -10.07
C TRP A 369 -6.52 -14.30 -9.48
N ASP A 370 -6.79 -13.10 -9.99
CA ASP A 370 -8.01 -12.37 -9.63
C ASP A 370 -9.27 -13.15 -10.03
N TYR A 371 -9.27 -13.77 -11.21
CA TYR A 371 -10.38 -14.62 -11.65
C TYR A 371 -10.53 -15.86 -10.75
N VAL A 372 -9.41 -16.55 -10.47
CA VAL A 372 -9.41 -17.77 -9.64
C VAL A 372 -9.91 -17.49 -8.21
N PHE A 373 -9.53 -16.36 -7.63
CA PHE A 373 -9.84 -16.03 -6.23
C PHE A 373 -10.96 -15.00 -6.05
N GLY A 374 -11.66 -14.64 -7.13
CA GLY A 374 -12.83 -13.76 -7.08
C GLY A 374 -12.53 -12.31 -6.69
N THR A 375 -11.36 -11.78 -7.08
CA THR A 375 -10.95 -10.38 -6.83
C THR A 375 -10.85 -9.56 -8.11
N MET A 376 -11.58 -9.96 -9.15
CA MET A 376 -11.63 -9.24 -10.42
C MET A 376 -12.22 -7.84 -10.29
N LEU A 377 -11.49 -6.83 -10.76
CA LEU A 377 -12.01 -5.47 -10.86
C LEU A 377 -12.81 -5.31 -12.16
N VAL A 378 -14.11 -5.05 -12.04
CA VAL A 378 -14.97 -4.81 -13.20
C VAL A 378 -14.64 -3.42 -13.77
N THR A 379 -13.94 -3.40 -14.89
CA THR A 379 -13.67 -2.18 -15.65
C THR A 379 -14.72 -2.04 -16.73
N ASN A 380 -15.60 -1.04 -16.61
CA ASN A 380 -16.45 -0.65 -17.72
C ASN A 380 -15.55 -0.07 -18.81
N THR A 381 -15.70 -0.51 -20.05
CA THR A 381 -15.02 0.10 -21.20
C THR A 381 -15.90 1.22 -21.74
N LYS A 382 -15.32 2.39 -22.02
CA LYS A 382 -15.99 3.42 -22.82
C LYS A 382 -16.28 2.91 -24.23
#